data_AF-M2YJI5-F1
#
_entry.id   AF-M2YJI5-F1
#
_cell.length_a   1.000
_cell.length_b   1.000
_cell.length_c   1.000
_cell.angle_alpha   90.00
_cell.angle_beta   90.00
_cell.angle_gamma   90.00
#
_symmetry.space_group_name_H-M   'P 1'
#
loop_
_entity.id
_entity.type
_entity.pdbx_description
1 polymer ?
#
loop_
_entity_poly.entity_id
_entity_poly.type
_entity_poly.pdbx_seq_one_letter_code
_entity_poly.pdbx_strand_id
1 'polypeptide(L)'
;TQYLVHKELLTSASPFFAAALNSTFAEGMEQVVRLPEEKPESFEWFLQWLYTGTLTTQPSSIDPMNRGVYTRGHPHTFPAGSQISSPASHFESHLDGDLRNSAGSPKYFLLLDLYALSDRLLTTPLSNHILSTIARLSESTNSVPTPSDTWILYDTIRDTSPLRTLILDLFAYKKTDKLLETHKDDW
;
A
#
# COMPACT_ATOMS: atom_id res chain seq x y z
N THR A 1 -16.07 2.74 12.65
CA THR A 1 -14.89 3.47 13.17
C THR A 1 -14.93 4.91 12.67
N GLN A 2 -14.28 5.85 13.35
CA GLN A 2 -14.16 7.25 12.91
C GLN A 2 -12.68 7.64 12.86
N TYR A 3 -12.30 8.42 11.85
CA TYR A 3 -10.94 8.88 11.62
C TYR A 3 -10.93 10.40 11.46
N LEU A 4 -9.94 11.07 12.08
CA LEU A 4 -9.66 12.49 11.86
C LEU A 4 -8.42 12.60 10.98
N VAL A 5 -8.57 13.25 9.83
CA VAL A 5 -7.55 13.28 8.78
C VAL A 5 -7.39 14.70 8.26
N HIS A 6 -6.16 15.07 7.92
CA HIS A 6 -5.89 16.38 7.33
C HIS A 6 -6.58 16.51 5.97
N LYS A 7 -7.51 17.47 5.88
CA LYS A 7 -8.29 17.74 4.67
C LYS A 7 -7.40 17.91 3.45
N GLU A 8 -6.35 18.73 3.54
CA GLU A 8 -5.47 19.02 2.41
C GLU A 8 -4.80 17.76 1.85
N LEU A 9 -4.39 16.82 2.71
CA LEU A 9 -3.83 15.54 2.29
C LEU A 9 -4.88 14.72 1.52
N LEU A 10 -6.09 14.57 2.08
CA LEU A 10 -7.18 13.83 1.43
C LEU A 10 -7.53 14.43 0.07
N THR A 11 -7.76 15.74 0.01
CA THR A 11 -8.19 16.41 -1.22
C THR A 11 -7.08 16.48 -2.27
N SER A 12 -5.82 16.52 -1.86
CA SER A 12 -4.67 16.46 -2.77
C SER A 12 -4.53 15.07 -3.39
N ALA A 13 -4.71 14.02 -2.59
CA ALA A 13 -4.53 12.64 -3.05
C ALA A 13 -5.74 12.07 -3.80
N SER A 14 -6.95 12.57 -3.53
CA SER A 14 -8.21 11.98 -4.01
C SER A 14 -9.17 13.06 -4.55
N PRO A 15 -9.45 13.03 -5.86
CA PRO A 15 -10.50 13.84 -6.47
C PRO A 15 -11.89 13.61 -5.84
N PHE A 16 -12.17 12.39 -5.38
CA PHE A 16 -13.41 12.07 -4.67
C PHE A 16 -13.55 12.92 -3.39
N PHE A 17 -12.51 12.93 -2.53
CA PHE A 17 -12.53 13.75 -1.32
C PHE A 17 -12.47 15.25 -1.62
N ALA A 18 -11.74 15.66 -2.67
CA ALA A 18 -11.74 17.05 -3.14
C ALA A 18 -13.14 17.51 -3.53
N ALA A 19 -13.89 16.70 -4.27
CA ALA A 19 -15.26 16.99 -4.65
C ALA A 19 -16.19 17.00 -3.43
N ALA A 20 -16.10 16.00 -2.55
CA ALA A 20 -16.98 15.90 -1.38
C ALA A 20 -16.77 17.05 -0.38
N LEU A 21 -15.53 17.29 0.05
CA LEU A 21 -15.19 18.19 1.16
C LEU A 21 -15.11 19.67 0.77
N ASN A 22 -15.04 20.00 -0.52
CA ASN A 22 -15.07 21.37 -1.03
C ASN A 22 -16.42 21.75 -1.66
N SER A 23 -17.42 20.86 -1.58
CA SER A 23 -18.76 21.14 -2.09
C SER A 23 -19.62 21.94 -1.10
N THR A 24 -20.79 22.39 -1.58
CA THR A 24 -21.86 22.96 -0.74
C THR A 24 -22.89 21.90 -0.30
N PHE A 25 -22.61 20.61 -0.51
CA PHE A 25 -23.45 19.52 -0.02
C PHE A 25 -23.17 19.24 1.47
N ALA A 26 -23.93 18.32 2.07
CA ALA A 26 -23.84 18.00 3.50
C ALA A 26 -22.41 17.67 3.93
N GLU A 27 -21.67 16.88 3.15
CA GLU A 27 -20.30 16.49 3.46
C GLU A 27 -19.35 17.69 3.51
N GLY A 28 -19.53 18.66 2.60
CA GLY A 28 -18.76 19.90 2.58
C GLY A 28 -19.17 20.90 3.67
N MET A 29 -20.42 20.87 4.13
CA MET A 29 -20.86 21.71 5.24
C MET A 29 -20.45 21.13 6.60
N GLU A 30 -20.59 19.81 6.77
CA GLU A 30 -20.28 19.09 8.00
C GLU A 30 -18.80 18.74 8.14
N GLN A 31 -18.05 18.77 7.03
CA GLN A 31 -16.67 18.25 6.95
C GLN A 31 -16.56 16.78 7.38
N VAL A 32 -17.58 15.98 7.02
CA VAL A 32 -17.68 14.55 7.33
C VAL A 32 -18.06 13.78 6.07
N VAL A 33 -17.30 12.75 5.73
CA VAL A 33 -17.62 11.80 4.65
C VAL A 33 -17.89 10.43 5.26
N ARG A 34 -19.00 9.80 4.87
CA ARG A 34 -19.42 8.49 5.36
C ARG A 34 -19.14 7.43 4.30
N LEU A 35 -18.45 6.37 4.69
CA LEU A 35 -18.04 5.27 3.80
C LEU A 35 -18.57 3.93 4.35
N PRO A 36 -19.88 3.66 4.25
CA PRO A 36 -20.49 2.49 4.90
C PRO A 36 -20.12 1.15 4.26
N GLU A 37 -19.73 1.16 2.99
CA GLU A 37 -19.35 -0.03 2.21
C GLU A 37 -17.88 -0.41 2.42
N GLU A 38 -17.10 0.42 3.11
CA GLU A 38 -15.66 0.25 3.26
C GLU A 38 -15.28 -0.46 4.54
N LYS A 39 -14.36 -1.42 4.41
CA LYS A 39 -13.78 -2.12 5.55
C LYS A 39 -12.86 -1.16 6.31
N PRO A 40 -12.97 -1.04 7.65
CA PRO A 40 -12.10 -0.17 8.46
C PRO A 40 -10.61 -0.48 8.24
N GLU A 41 -10.25 -1.76 8.13
CA GLU A 41 -8.87 -2.19 7.90
C GLU A 41 -8.33 -1.65 6.56
N SER A 42 -9.08 -1.75 5.46
CA SER A 42 -8.66 -1.21 4.16
C SER A 42 -8.48 0.31 4.22
N PHE A 43 -9.34 1.00 4.98
CA PHE A 43 -9.22 2.45 5.16
C PHE A 43 -8.00 2.83 6.02
N GLU A 44 -7.65 2.05 7.04
CA GLU A 44 -6.42 2.25 7.82
C GLU A 44 -5.16 2.13 6.96
N TRP A 45 -5.13 1.16 6.04
CA TRP A 45 -4.05 1.03 5.05
C TRP A 45 -4.00 2.20 4.07
N PHE A 46 -5.15 2.70 3.63
CA PHE A 46 -5.22 3.92 2.83
C PHE A 46 -4.64 5.12 3.59
N LEU A 47 -4.97 5.29 4.88
CA LEU A 47 -4.42 6.36 5.71
C LEU A 47 -2.92 6.21 5.91
N GLN A 48 -2.43 5.00 6.18
CA GLN A 48 -0.99 4.74 6.27
C GLN A 48 -0.27 5.24 5.02
N TRP A 49 -0.72 4.81 3.85
CA TRP A 49 -0.16 5.25 2.58
C TRP A 49 -0.31 6.76 2.36
N LEU A 50 -1.45 7.35 2.72
CA LEU A 50 -1.69 8.78 2.57
C LEU A 50 -0.67 9.64 3.33
N TYR A 51 -0.28 9.19 4.53
CA TYR A 51 0.66 9.92 5.38
C TYR A 51 2.13 9.59 5.11
N THR A 52 2.46 8.35 4.75
CA THR A 52 3.86 7.92 4.62
C THR A 52 4.32 7.72 3.17
N GLY A 53 3.37 7.60 2.24
CA GLY A 53 3.63 7.14 0.87
C GLY A 53 3.94 5.65 0.77
N THR A 54 3.91 4.89 1.88
CA THR A 54 4.33 3.48 1.94
C THR A 54 3.18 2.55 2.33
N LEU A 55 3.23 1.30 1.85
CA LEU A 55 2.31 0.23 2.24
C LEU A 55 2.91 -0.66 3.34
N THR A 56 3.64 -0.06 4.26
CA THR A 56 4.36 -0.76 5.32
C THR A 56 4.15 0.01 6.61
N THR A 57 3.83 -0.66 7.72
CA THR A 57 3.80 0.06 8.99
C THR A 57 5.24 0.34 9.38
N GLN A 58 5.63 1.62 9.44
CA GLN A 58 6.80 1.94 10.24
C GLN A 58 6.36 1.73 11.69
N PRO A 59 7.15 1.03 12.54
CA PRO A 59 6.88 1.06 13.96
C PRO A 59 6.96 2.52 14.38
N SER A 60 5.81 3.12 14.68
CA SER A 60 5.73 4.45 15.25
C SER A 60 6.31 4.37 16.65
N SER A 61 7.63 4.55 16.79
CA SER A 61 8.24 4.94 18.06
C SER A 61 7.97 6.43 18.29
N ILE A 62 6.70 6.78 18.48
CA ILE A 62 6.34 8.00 19.19
C ILE A 62 6.01 7.55 20.61
N ASP A 63 7.04 7.55 21.46
CA ASP A 63 6.87 7.54 22.90
C ASP A 63 6.40 8.96 23.32
N PRO A 64 5.15 9.17 23.75
CA PRO A 64 4.65 10.51 24.08
C PRO A 64 5.15 11.04 25.43
N MET A 65 6.08 10.35 26.09
CA MET A 65 6.50 10.69 27.45
C MET A 65 8.03 10.68 27.63
N ASN A 66 8.77 11.50 26.88
CA ASN A 66 10.07 11.96 27.39
C ASN A 66 10.24 13.47 27.22
N ARG A 67 9.72 14.18 28.24
CA ARG A 67 9.85 15.62 28.43
C ARG A 67 11.01 15.88 29.39
N GLY A 68 12.04 16.60 28.91
CA GLY A 68 13.16 17.12 29.71
C GLY A 68 14.44 16.31 29.47
N VAL A 69 15.58 16.89 29.08
CA VAL A 69 16.19 18.09 29.67
C VAL A 69 17.03 18.80 28.60
N TYR A 70 16.80 20.10 28.42
CA TYR A 70 17.78 20.98 27.78
C TYR A 70 18.88 21.30 28.80
N THR A 71 20.10 20.85 28.54
CA THR A 71 21.32 21.45 29.10
C THR A 71 22.33 21.70 28.00
N ARG A 72 22.19 22.89 27.40
CA ARG A 72 23.20 23.86 27.01
C ARG A 72 24.69 23.43 27.11
N GLY A 73 25.37 23.48 25.96
CA GLY A 73 26.70 24.09 25.82
C GLY A 73 27.88 23.13 25.56
N HIS A 74 28.36 23.06 24.30
CA HIS A 74 29.68 23.57 23.88
C HIS A 74 29.97 23.22 22.40
N PRO A 75 30.67 24.10 21.65
CA PRO A 75 30.98 23.93 20.23
C PRO A 75 32.29 23.14 20.06
N HIS A 76 32.51 22.45 18.94
CA HIS A 76 33.82 22.34 18.26
C HIS A 76 33.76 21.48 16.98
N THR A 77 34.09 22.14 15.86
CA THR A 77 34.95 21.69 14.75
C THR A 77 34.50 20.52 13.85
N PHE A 78 34.12 20.87 12.62
CA PHE A 78 34.08 19.96 11.47
C PHE A 78 35.49 19.74 10.89
N PRO A 79 35.86 18.52 10.49
CA PRO A 79 36.73 18.33 9.35
C PRO A 79 35.96 17.71 8.17
N ALA A 80 36.27 18.23 6.99
CA ALA A 80 35.75 17.80 5.71
C ALA A 80 36.43 16.50 5.25
N GLY A 81 35.64 15.63 4.58
CA GLY A 81 36.14 14.60 3.68
C GLY A 81 35.61 13.20 3.95
N SER A 82 34.62 12.73 3.18
CA SER A 82 34.69 11.48 2.41
C SER A 82 33.33 11.10 1.80
N GLN A 83 33.35 10.94 0.47
CA GLN A 83 32.66 9.93 -0.34
C GLN A 83 31.20 9.62 0.04
N ILE A 84 30.25 10.30 -0.63
CA ILE A 84 28.85 9.87 -0.69
C ILE A 84 28.78 8.68 -1.66
N SER A 85 28.99 7.48 -1.13
CA SER A 85 28.48 6.26 -1.74
C SER A 85 26.98 6.23 -1.44
N SER A 86 26.14 6.62 -2.39
CA SER A 86 24.69 6.53 -2.24
C SER A 86 24.26 5.08 -1.97
N PRO A 87 23.71 4.72 -0.81
CA PRO A 87 23.23 3.37 -0.53
C PRO A 87 21.74 3.26 -0.89
N ALA A 88 21.34 3.75 -2.07
CA ALA A 88 19.92 3.89 -2.42
C ALA A 88 19.26 2.62 -2.99
N SER A 89 19.99 1.50 -3.13
CA SER A 89 19.48 0.31 -3.83
C SER A 89 19.35 -0.96 -2.98
N HIS A 90 19.38 -0.85 -1.65
CA HIS A 90 19.25 -2.03 -0.76
C HIS A 90 18.31 -1.87 0.45
N PHE A 91 17.70 -0.69 0.65
CA PHE A 91 16.82 -0.47 1.80
C PHE A 91 15.35 -0.89 1.58
N GLU A 92 14.95 -1.26 0.36
CA GLU A 92 13.54 -1.58 0.07
C GLU A 92 13.17 -3.06 0.30
N SER A 93 14.16 -3.94 0.49
CA SER A 93 13.96 -5.40 0.45
C SER A 93 13.29 -6.01 1.69
N HIS A 94 13.14 -5.26 2.79
CA HIS A 94 12.75 -5.81 4.11
C HIS A 94 11.54 -5.14 4.78
N LEU A 95 10.79 -4.27 4.08
CA LEU A 95 9.70 -3.50 4.69
C LEU A 95 8.31 -4.18 4.59
N ASP A 96 8.19 -5.32 3.91
CA ASP A 96 6.91 -6.00 3.62
C ASP A 96 6.25 -6.71 4.82
N GLY A 97 6.83 -6.62 6.03
CA GLY A 97 6.48 -7.50 7.16
C GLY A 97 4.98 -7.64 7.40
N ASP A 98 4.26 -6.52 7.38
CA ASP A 98 2.82 -6.48 7.63
C ASP A 98 1.95 -6.95 6.46
N LEU A 99 2.50 -6.88 5.24
CA LEU A 99 1.85 -7.38 4.03
C LEU A 99 2.01 -8.89 3.85
N ARG A 100 2.79 -9.55 4.72
CA ARG A 100 2.98 -11.00 4.74
C ARG A 100 2.36 -11.60 6.00
N ASN A 101 1.94 -12.86 5.93
CA ASN A 101 1.50 -13.63 7.10
C ASN A 101 2.71 -14.19 7.87
N SER A 102 2.47 -14.88 8.98
CA SER A 102 3.53 -15.51 9.79
C SER A 102 4.35 -16.57 9.06
N ALA A 103 3.81 -17.15 7.98
CA ALA A 103 4.51 -18.07 7.10
C ALA A 103 5.27 -17.36 5.95
N GLY A 104 5.27 -16.02 5.91
CA GLY A 104 5.90 -15.22 4.88
C GLY A 104 5.11 -15.11 3.58
N SER A 105 3.91 -15.69 3.49
CA SER A 105 3.08 -15.59 2.29
C SER A 105 2.41 -14.21 2.20
N PRO A 106 2.32 -13.61 1.00
CA PRO A 106 1.65 -12.33 0.82
C PRO A 106 0.15 -12.38 1.18
N LYS A 107 -0.36 -11.32 1.80
CA LYS A 107 -1.79 -11.11 2.08
C LYS A 107 -2.48 -10.52 0.84
N TYR A 108 -2.68 -11.31 -0.21
CA TYR A 108 -3.28 -10.81 -1.45
C TYR A 108 -4.69 -10.25 -1.27
N PHE A 109 -5.56 -10.89 -0.48
CA PHE A 109 -6.91 -10.37 -0.17
C PHE A 109 -6.89 -8.90 0.29
N LEU A 110 -5.93 -8.53 1.14
CA LEU A 110 -5.80 -7.18 1.67
C LEU A 110 -5.42 -6.18 0.58
N LEU A 111 -4.48 -6.55 -0.30
CA LEU A 111 -4.06 -5.71 -1.42
C LEU A 111 -5.16 -5.57 -2.47
N LEU A 112 -5.97 -6.61 -2.70
CA LEU A 112 -7.14 -6.56 -3.58
C LEU A 112 -8.23 -5.64 -3.02
N ASP A 113 -8.56 -5.79 -1.74
CA ASP A 113 -9.53 -4.91 -1.05
C ASP A 113 -9.06 -3.45 -1.08
N LEU A 114 -7.77 -3.22 -0.79
CA LEU A 114 -7.18 -1.88 -0.82
C LEU A 114 -7.18 -1.29 -2.24
N TYR A 115 -6.95 -2.11 -3.26
CA TYR A 115 -7.05 -1.66 -4.65
C TYR A 115 -8.47 -1.21 -4.98
N ALA A 116 -9.47 -2.02 -4.64
CA ALA A 116 -10.88 -1.68 -4.87
C ALA A 116 -11.30 -0.39 -4.14
N LEU A 117 -10.81 -0.17 -2.92
CA LEU A 117 -10.96 1.10 -2.20
C LEU A 117 -10.27 2.25 -2.95
N SER A 118 -9.01 2.08 -3.35
CA SER A 118 -8.23 3.13 -4.04
C SER A 118 -8.90 3.58 -5.34
N ASP A 119 -9.50 2.65 -6.07
CA ASP A 119 -10.19 2.90 -7.33
C ASP A 119 -11.50 3.68 -7.10
N ARG A 120 -12.30 3.30 -6.09
CA ARG A 120 -13.51 4.04 -5.70
C ARG A 120 -13.20 5.45 -5.17
N LEU A 121 -12.12 5.59 -4.42
CA LEU A 121 -11.63 6.88 -3.94
C LEU A 121 -10.85 7.68 -5.01
N LEU A 122 -10.75 7.17 -6.24
CA LEU A 122 -10.04 7.82 -7.35
C LEU A 122 -8.56 8.16 -7.03
N THR A 123 -7.90 7.31 -6.26
CA THR A 123 -6.51 7.51 -5.81
C THR A 123 -5.53 6.73 -6.70
N THR A 124 -5.37 7.18 -7.95
CA THR A 124 -4.53 6.49 -8.95
C THR A 124 -3.09 6.21 -8.50
N PRO A 125 -2.39 7.13 -7.79
CA PRO A 125 -1.03 6.84 -7.30
C PRO A 125 -0.98 5.62 -6.36
N LEU A 126 -1.99 5.46 -5.50
CA LEU A 126 -2.10 4.30 -4.62
C LEU A 126 -2.37 3.03 -5.44
N SER A 127 -3.29 3.07 -6.41
CA SER A 127 -3.59 1.92 -7.27
C SER A 127 -2.33 1.39 -7.98
N ASN A 128 -1.49 2.29 -8.50
CA ASN A 128 -0.22 1.93 -9.15
C ASN A 128 0.80 1.35 -8.16
N HIS A 129 0.86 1.90 -6.95
CA HIS A 129 1.72 1.38 -5.89
C HIS A 129 1.31 -0.05 -5.49
N ILE A 130 0.02 -0.32 -5.39
CA ILE A 130 -0.51 -1.66 -5.07
C ILE A 130 -0.17 -2.65 -6.19
N LEU A 131 -0.35 -2.28 -7.46
CA LEU A 131 0.03 -3.12 -8.60
C LEU A 131 1.51 -3.53 -8.54
N SER A 132 2.39 -2.55 -8.33
CA SER A 132 3.84 -2.76 -8.21
C SER A 132 4.16 -3.66 -7.01
N THR A 133 3.45 -3.48 -5.91
CA THR A 133 3.61 -4.28 -4.68
C THR A 133 3.18 -5.73 -4.90
N ILE A 134 2.03 -5.97 -5.56
CA ILE A 134 1.56 -7.32 -5.88
C ILE A 134 2.55 -8.03 -6.80
N ALA A 135 3.02 -7.38 -7.86
CA ALA A 135 3.99 -7.98 -8.78
C ALA A 135 5.29 -8.37 -8.05
N ARG A 136 5.84 -7.47 -7.23
CA ARG A 136 7.06 -7.70 -6.46
C ARG A 136 6.90 -8.79 -5.40
N LEU A 137 5.76 -8.83 -4.69
CA LEU A 137 5.47 -9.87 -3.71
C LEU A 137 5.29 -11.23 -4.37
N SER A 138 4.58 -11.29 -5.49
CA SER A 138 4.42 -12.50 -6.29
C SER A 138 5.76 -13.06 -6.73
N GLU A 139 6.65 -12.20 -7.23
CA GLU A 139 7.97 -12.61 -7.66
C GLU A 139 8.84 -13.10 -6.49
N SER A 140 8.97 -12.29 -5.44
CA SER A 140 9.86 -12.60 -4.30
C SER A 140 9.41 -13.81 -3.47
N THR A 141 8.13 -14.18 -3.51
CA THR A 141 7.59 -15.32 -2.75
C THR A 141 7.24 -16.51 -3.64
N ASN A 142 7.50 -16.39 -4.95
CA ASN A 142 7.07 -17.33 -5.97
C ASN A 142 5.63 -17.82 -5.77
N SER A 143 4.71 -16.89 -5.54
CA SER A 143 3.32 -17.18 -5.21
C SER A 143 2.36 -16.37 -6.07
N VAL A 144 1.12 -16.81 -6.15
CA VAL A 144 0.02 -16.12 -6.82
C VAL A 144 -1.17 -16.04 -5.86
N PRO A 145 -2.17 -15.16 -6.11
CA PRO A 145 -3.40 -15.14 -5.32
C PRO A 145 -4.05 -16.53 -5.25
N THR A 146 -4.70 -16.82 -4.12
CA THR A 146 -5.45 -18.06 -3.93
C THR A 146 -6.76 -18.04 -4.73
N PRO A 147 -7.40 -19.20 -4.97
CA PRO A 147 -8.74 -19.23 -5.59
C PRO A 147 -9.76 -18.35 -4.84
N SER A 148 -9.70 -18.28 -3.51
CA SER A 148 -10.56 -17.39 -2.72
C SER A 148 -10.30 -15.92 -3.01
N ASP A 149 -9.04 -15.52 -3.20
CA ASP A 149 -8.68 -14.15 -3.59
C ASP A 149 -9.23 -13.79 -4.99
N THR A 150 -9.28 -14.77 -5.91
CA THR A 150 -9.85 -14.54 -7.24
C THR A 150 -11.35 -14.24 -7.19
N TRP A 151 -12.06 -14.67 -6.15
CA TRP A 151 -13.46 -14.28 -5.95
C TRP A 151 -13.57 -12.77 -5.72
N ILE A 152 -12.74 -12.20 -4.83
CA ILE A 152 -12.66 -10.75 -4.59
C ILE A 152 -12.34 -10.01 -5.89
N LEU A 153 -11.38 -10.53 -6.66
CA LEU A 153 -10.96 -9.95 -7.94
C LEU A 153 -12.13 -9.83 -8.95
N TYR A 154 -12.97 -10.85 -9.06
CA TYR A 154 -14.05 -10.86 -10.05
C TYR A 154 -15.34 -10.20 -9.57
N ASP A 155 -15.57 -10.15 -8.25
CA ASP A 155 -16.76 -9.53 -7.65
C ASP A 155 -16.61 -8.00 -7.52
N THR A 156 -15.45 -7.52 -7.06
CA THR A 156 -15.31 -6.12 -6.61
C THR A 156 -14.57 -5.21 -7.59
N ILE A 157 -13.66 -5.76 -8.39
CA ILE A 157 -12.79 -4.99 -9.28
C ILE A 157 -13.36 -5.04 -10.69
N ARG A 158 -13.45 -3.92 -11.41
CA ARG A 158 -13.98 -3.89 -12.79
C ARG A 158 -13.15 -4.74 -13.78
N ASP A 159 -13.80 -5.24 -14.83
CA ASP A 159 -13.20 -6.08 -15.89
C ASP A 159 -12.04 -5.43 -16.65
N THR A 160 -12.15 -4.13 -16.91
CA THR A 160 -11.14 -3.30 -17.56
C THR A 160 -9.99 -2.89 -16.63
N SER A 161 -9.97 -3.36 -15.38
CA SER A 161 -8.93 -3.00 -14.42
C SER A 161 -7.58 -3.62 -14.82
N PRO A 162 -6.47 -2.83 -14.81
CA PRO A 162 -5.13 -3.37 -15.03
C PRO A 162 -4.73 -4.41 -13.97
N LEU A 163 -5.34 -4.38 -12.79
CA LEU A 163 -5.10 -5.41 -11.77
C LEU A 163 -5.59 -6.78 -12.23
N ARG A 164 -6.73 -6.88 -12.92
CA ARG A 164 -7.19 -8.16 -13.47
C ARG A 164 -6.20 -8.72 -14.49
N THR A 165 -5.72 -7.87 -15.40
CA THR A 165 -4.69 -8.25 -16.37
C THR A 165 -3.42 -8.75 -15.68
N LEU A 166 -2.91 -8.00 -14.70
CA LEU A 166 -1.73 -8.42 -13.93
C LEU A 166 -1.92 -9.79 -13.27
N ILE A 167 -3.07 -10.03 -12.61
CA ILE A 167 -3.30 -11.31 -11.93
C ILE A 167 -3.34 -12.46 -12.94
N LEU A 168 -3.97 -12.27 -14.11
CA LEU A 168 -3.97 -13.26 -15.19
C LEU A 168 -2.55 -13.54 -15.70
N ASP A 169 -1.74 -12.50 -15.90
CA ASP A 169 -0.35 -12.62 -16.34
C ASP A 169 0.49 -13.39 -15.31
N LEU A 170 0.30 -13.13 -14.02
CA LEU A 170 0.98 -13.86 -12.94
C LEU A 170 0.62 -15.35 -12.94
N PHE A 171 -0.67 -15.67 -13.13
CA PHE A 171 -1.11 -17.06 -13.25
C PHE A 171 -0.55 -17.72 -14.51
N ALA A 172 -0.55 -17.04 -15.64
CA ALA A 172 0.00 -17.56 -16.89
C ALA A 172 1.49 -17.84 -16.73
N TYR A 173 2.27 -16.88 -16.24
CA TYR A 173 3.72 -17.00 -16.10
C TYR A 173 4.12 -18.08 -15.10
N LYS A 174 3.69 -17.97 -13.83
CA LYS A 174 4.17 -18.84 -12.75
C LYS A 174 3.59 -20.25 -12.79
N LYS A 175 2.35 -20.40 -13.25
CA LYS A 175 1.76 -21.73 -13.42
C LYS A 175 2.39 -22.43 -14.61
N THR A 176 2.77 -21.70 -15.67
CA THR A 176 3.51 -22.28 -16.79
C THR A 176 4.91 -22.71 -16.36
N ASP A 177 5.66 -21.93 -15.59
CA ASP A 177 6.98 -22.36 -15.09
C ASP A 177 6.89 -23.66 -14.28
N LYS A 178 5.96 -23.73 -13.32
CA LYS A 178 5.76 -24.95 -12.52
C LYS A 178 5.26 -26.12 -13.37
N LEU A 179 4.37 -25.86 -14.33
CA LEU A 179 3.83 -26.90 -15.22
C LEU A 179 4.93 -27.40 -16.15
N LEU A 180 5.75 -26.53 -16.73
CA LEU A 180 6.94 -26.89 -17.51
C LEU A 180 7.98 -27.66 -16.68
N GLU A 181 8.23 -27.25 -15.43
CA GLU A 181 9.16 -27.95 -14.52
C GLU A 181 8.68 -29.37 -14.16
N THR A 182 7.36 -29.61 -14.13
CA THR A 182 6.78 -30.90 -13.73
C THR A 182 6.28 -31.76 -14.90
N HIS A 183 6.19 -31.20 -16.11
CA HIS A 183 5.79 -31.93 -17.31
C HIS A 183 6.99 -32.71 -17.84
N LYS A 184 6.86 -34.05 -17.89
CA LYS A 184 7.96 -34.96 -18.29
C LYS A 184 8.07 -35.18 -19.79
N ASP A 185 7.10 -34.73 -20.57
CA ASP A 185 7.08 -34.94 -22.02
C ASP A 185 7.57 -33.69 -22.75
N ASP A 186 8.53 -33.89 -23.65
CA ASP A 186 8.95 -32.91 -24.65
C ASP A 186 7.80 -32.71 -25.64
N TRP A 187 7.50 -31.45 -25.95
CA TRP A 187 6.47 -31.04 -26.91
C TRP A 187 6.89 -31.28 -28.36
#